data_AF-A0AAU9NDZ9-F1
#
_entry.id   AF-A0AAU9NDZ9-F1
#
_cell.length_a   1.000
_cell.length_b   1.000
_cell.length_c   1.000
_cell.angle_alpha   90.00
_cell.angle_beta   90.00
_cell.angle_gamma   90.00
#
_symmetry.space_group_name_H-M   'P 1'
#
loop_
_entity.id
_entity.type
_entity.pdbx_description
1 polymer ?
#
loop_
_entity_poly.entity_id
_entity_poly.type
_entity_poly.pdbx_seq_one_letter_code
_entity_poly.pdbx_strand_id
1 'polypeptide(L)'
;MVRARGIKSTTAFQVTKVVYQHTCCATNLESNHRQSKKKVLGHFIAEVLAGDYNRVYRGNEIVRDINSKFPINISYQQAWWTKQYALLMLRGKKEDSFTKLPAYLHNLVKHNPGTVTQIRTDTDN
;
A
#
# COMPACT_ATOMS: atom_id res chain seq x y z
N MET A 1 21.52 1.19 -11.33
CA MET A 1 21.42 1.90 -10.02
C MET A 1 21.60 3.38 -10.28
N VAL A 2 20.78 4.26 -9.70
CA VAL A 2 20.90 5.72 -9.83
C VAL A 2 21.27 6.31 -8.47
N ARG A 3 22.28 7.19 -8.43
CA ARG A 3 22.62 7.99 -7.25
C ARG A 3 22.33 9.45 -7.57
N ALA A 4 21.61 10.11 -6.67
CA ALA A 4 21.34 11.54 -6.76
C ALA A 4 21.66 12.22 -5.42
N ARG A 5 21.93 13.52 -5.47
CA ARG A 5 22.07 14.39 -4.29
C ARG A 5 21.09 15.56 -4.40
N GLY A 6 20.48 15.96 -3.30
CA GLY A 6 19.67 17.17 -3.24
C GLY A 6 20.56 18.42 -3.35
N ILE A 7 20.10 19.41 -4.10
CA ILE A 7 20.78 20.71 -4.17
C ILE A 7 20.27 21.54 -3.00
N LYS A 8 21.19 22.02 -2.14
CA LYS A 8 20.85 22.80 -0.94
C LYS A 8 19.97 24.00 -1.32
N SER A 9 18.98 24.28 -0.48
CA SER A 9 18.05 25.40 -0.64
C SER A 9 17.12 25.31 -1.86
N THR A 10 16.97 24.12 -2.47
CA THR A 10 16.02 23.87 -3.55
C THR A 10 15.31 22.52 -3.37
N THR A 11 14.21 22.31 -4.07
CA THR A 11 13.56 20.98 -4.20
C THR A 11 14.19 20.13 -5.30
N ALA A 12 15.19 20.66 -6.01
CA ALA A 12 15.85 19.99 -7.12
C ALA A 12 16.91 18.99 -6.63
N PHE A 13 17.13 17.96 -7.44
CA PHE A 13 18.18 16.97 -7.22
C PHE A 13 19.09 16.87 -8.45
N GLN A 14 20.36 16.60 -8.21
CA GLN A 14 21.35 16.32 -9.24
C GLN A 14 21.66 14.83 -9.26
N VAL A 15 21.46 14.19 -10.41
CA VAL A 15 21.91 12.81 -10.63
C VAL A 15 23.42 12.81 -10.79
N THR A 16 24.12 12.07 -9.93
CA THR A 16 25.60 12.01 -9.91
C THR A 16 26.16 10.72 -10.50
N LYS A 17 25.38 9.65 -10.50
CA LYS A 17 25.77 8.38 -11.11
C LYS A 17 24.56 7.67 -11.69
N VAL A 18 24.67 7.26 -12.95
CA VAL A 18 23.72 6.36 -13.61
C VAL A 18 24.48 5.11 -14.01
N VAL A 19 24.09 3.97 -13.45
CA VAL A 19 24.58 2.66 -13.89
C VAL A 19 23.50 2.07 -14.79
N TYR A 20 23.76 2.05 -16.10
CA TYR A 20 22.83 1.62 -17.14
C TYR A 20 22.63 0.10 -17.17
N GLN A 21 23.68 -0.67 -16.85
CA GLN A 21 23.61 -2.12 -16.78
C GLN A 21 23.25 -2.55 -15.36
N HIS A 22 22.05 -3.07 -15.18
CA HIS A 22 21.56 -3.54 -13.89
C HIS A 22 21.75 -5.05 -13.79
N THR A 23 22.62 -5.51 -12.89
CA THR A 23 22.64 -6.90 -12.40
C THR A 23 21.75 -7.08 -11.16
N CYS A 24 21.27 -5.98 -10.57
CA CYS A 24 20.32 -6.03 -9.49
C CYS A 24 18.95 -6.41 -10.04
N CYS A 25 18.44 -7.57 -9.64
CA CYS A 25 17.05 -7.91 -9.87
C CYS A 25 16.19 -6.85 -9.14
N ALA A 26 15.10 -6.34 -9.75
CA ALA A 26 14.11 -5.55 -9.01
C ALA A 26 13.55 -6.34 -7.80
N THR A 27 13.68 -7.67 -7.90
CA THR A 27 13.38 -8.67 -6.89
C THR A 27 14.56 -9.01 -5.96
N ASN A 28 15.66 -8.26 -5.96
CA ASN A 28 16.73 -8.45 -4.98
C ASN A 28 16.25 -7.98 -3.58
N LEU A 29 15.43 -8.82 -2.95
CA LEU A 29 15.09 -8.74 -1.53
C LEU A 29 16.28 -9.11 -0.63
N GLU A 30 17.45 -9.39 -1.20
CA GLU A 30 18.75 -9.55 -0.52
C GLU A 30 19.13 -8.31 0.32
N SER A 31 18.60 -7.12 0.01
CA SER A 31 18.86 -5.95 0.84
C SER A 31 18.14 -6.09 2.20
N ASN A 32 18.92 -5.96 3.29
CA ASN A 32 18.53 -6.05 4.71
C ASN A 32 17.43 -5.06 5.16
N HIS A 33 16.73 -4.39 4.25
CA HIS A 33 15.67 -3.45 4.58
C HIS A 33 14.34 -4.18 4.80
N ARG A 34 14.05 -4.49 6.08
CA ARG A 34 12.84 -5.19 6.56
C ARG A 34 11.52 -4.66 5.99
N GLN A 35 11.45 -3.36 5.68
CA GLN A 35 10.25 -2.70 5.13
C GLN A 35 10.16 -2.75 3.60
N SER A 36 11.27 -2.95 2.89
CA SER A 36 11.28 -2.95 1.42
C SER A 36 10.62 -4.21 0.85
N LYS A 37 10.72 -5.32 1.58
CA LYS A 37 10.13 -6.62 1.21
C LYS A 37 8.60 -6.55 1.09
N LYS A 38 7.93 -5.95 2.07
CA LYS A 38 6.45 -5.89 2.14
C LYS A 38 5.83 -5.06 1.03
N LYS A 39 6.44 -3.91 0.70
CA LYS A 39 5.91 -3.00 -0.33
C LYS A 39 6.00 -3.63 -1.71
N VAL A 40 7.19 -4.15 -2.06
CA VAL A 40 7.43 -4.81 -3.36
C VAL A 40 6.53 -6.03 -3.54
N LEU A 41 6.48 -6.91 -2.55
CA LEU A 41 5.58 -8.07 -2.60
C LEU A 41 4.12 -7.66 -2.59
N GLY A 42 3.78 -6.56 -1.92
CA GLY A 42 2.41 -6.08 -1.82
C GLY A 42 1.90 -5.51 -3.14
N HIS A 43 2.76 -4.90 -3.97
CA HIS A 43 2.42 -4.57 -5.35
C HIS A 43 2.07 -5.81 -6.18
N PHE A 44 2.89 -6.87 -6.06
CA PHE A 44 2.62 -8.12 -6.75
C PHE A 44 1.27 -8.75 -6.31
N ILE A 45 1.00 -8.80 -5.00
CA ILE A 45 -0.27 -9.32 -4.49
C ILE A 45 -1.45 -8.42 -4.86
N ALA A 46 -1.26 -7.10 -4.93
CA ALA A 46 -2.30 -6.16 -5.37
C ALA A 46 -2.70 -6.41 -6.82
N GLU A 47 -1.74 -6.68 -7.71
CA GLU A 47 -2.02 -7.02 -9.11
C GLU A 47 -2.85 -8.30 -9.23
N VAL A 48 -2.51 -9.33 -8.43
CA VAL A 48 -3.28 -10.59 -8.38
C VAL A 48 -4.71 -10.35 -7.89
N LEU A 49 -4.90 -9.54 -6.85
CA LEU A 49 -6.23 -9.21 -6.30
C LEU A 49 -7.03 -8.25 -7.18
N ALA A 50 -6.37 -7.43 -8.00
CA ALA A 50 -7.04 -6.56 -8.97
C ALA A 50 -7.67 -7.36 -10.12
N GLY A 51 -7.04 -8.47 -10.52
CA GLY A 51 -7.58 -9.37 -11.54
C GLY A 51 -8.79 -10.19 -11.08
N ASP A 52 -8.91 -10.46 -9.78
CA ASP A 52 -10.08 -11.13 -9.18
C ASP A 52 -10.40 -10.51 -7.81
N TYR A 53 -11.31 -9.53 -7.82
CA TYR A 53 -11.66 -8.75 -6.64
C TYR A 53 -12.34 -9.58 -5.53
N ASN A 54 -13.01 -10.67 -5.91
CA ASN A 54 -13.72 -11.55 -4.97
C ASN A 54 -12.81 -12.65 -4.39
N ARG A 55 -11.56 -12.74 -4.87
CA ARG A 55 -10.61 -13.73 -4.40
C ARG A 55 -10.28 -13.57 -2.92
N VAL A 56 -10.55 -14.62 -2.15
CA VAL A 56 -10.06 -14.74 -0.79
C VAL A 56 -8.66 -15.35 -0.81
N TYR A 57 -7.63 -14.50 -0.92
CA TYR A 57 -6.24 -14.97 -0.95
C TYR A 57 -5.73 -15.29 0.46
N ARG A 58 -5.57 -16.57 0.78
CA ARG A 58 -5.17 -17.03 2.13
C ARG A 58 -3.68 -16.87 2.34
N GLY A 59 -3.25 -16.67 3.59
CA GLY A 59 -1.84 -16.44 3.91
C GLY A 59 -0.91 -17.56 3.45
N ASN A 60 -1.33 -18.82 3.55
CA ASN A 60 -0.54 -19.98 3.09
C ASN A 60 -0.36 -19.99 1.57
N GLU A 61 -1.39 -19.58 0.82
CA GLU A 61 -1.30 -19.46 -0.63
C GLU A 61 -0.37 -18.33 -1.02
N ILE A 62 -0.41 -17.20 -0.32
CA ILE A 62 0.51 -16.08 -0.53
C ILE A 62 1.97 -16.50 -0.29
N VAL A 63 2.24 -17.24 0.81
CA VAL A 63 3.57 -17.79 1.08
C VAL A 63 4.02 -18.70 -0.07
N ARG A 64 3.17 -19.66 -0.47
CA ARG A 64 3.48 -20.60 -1.55
C ARG A 64 3.78 -19.88 -2.87
N ASP A 65 2.91 -18.96 -3.26
CA ASP A 65 3.00 -18.29 -4.56
C ASP A 65 4.20 -17.33 -4.62
N ILE A 66 4.53 -16.65 -3.51
CA ILE A 66 5.73 -15.81 -3.39
C ILE A 66 7.00 -16.66 -3.42
N ASN A 67 7.05 -17.76 -2.66
CA ASN A 67 8.22 -18.65 -2.63
C ASN A 67 8.44 -19.38 -3.95
N SER A 68 7.37 -19.64 -4.72
CA SER A 68 7.45 -20.23 -6.05
C SER A 68 7.97 -19.24 -7.10
N LYS A 69 7.51 -17.98 -7.03
CA LYS A 69 7.83 -16.96 -8.04
C LYS A 69 9.17 -16.27 -7.80
N PHE A 70 9.62 -16.20 -6.55
CA PHE A 70 10.79 -15.45 -6.15
C PHE A 70 11.72 -16.35 -5.33
N PRO A 71 13.05 -16.21 -5.45
CA PRO A 71 14.03 -17.00 -4.70
C PRO A 71 14.14 -16.51 -3.25
N ILE A 72 13.00 -16.39 -2.56
CA ILE A 72 12.89 -15.90 -1.19
C ILE A 72 11.92 -16.78 -0.43
N ASN A 73 12.14 -16.91 0.87
CA ASN A 73 11.16 -17.49 1.77
C ASN A 73 10.55 -16.38 2.63
N ILE A 74 9.22 -16.32 2.68
CA ILE A 74 8.51 -15.40 3.58
C ILE A 74 7.76 -16.17 4.68
N SER A 75 7.75 -15.61 5.88
CA SER A 75 6.92 -16.13 6.95
C SER A 75 5.44 -15.82 6.70
N TYR A 76 4.56 -16.58 7.36
CA TYR A 76 3.13 -16.30 7.35
C TYR A 76 2.80 -14.87 7.79
N GLN A 77 3.50 -14.36 8.80
CA GLN A 77 3.30 -12.99 9.27
C GLN A 77 3.68 -11.97 8.18
N GLN A 78 4.77 -12.21 7.43
CA GLN A 78 5.15 -11.37 6.30
C GLN A 78 4.12 -11.42 5.17
N ALA A 79 3.56 -12.61 4.89
CA ALA A 79 2.46 -12.76 3.94
C ALA A 79 1.22 -11.95 4.38
N TRP A 80 0.87 -12.00 5.66
CA TRP A 80 -0.23 -11.21 6.21
C TRP A 80 0.00 -9.70 6.03
N TRP A 81 1.17 -9.17 6.42
CA TRP A 81 1.48 -7.76 6.22
C TRP A 81 1.49 -7.34 4.75
N THR A 82 1.98 -8.21 3.88
CA THR A 82 2.00 -7.98 2.42
C THR A 82 0.58 -7.88 1.88
N LYS A 83 -0.32 -8.78 2.32
CA LYS A 83 -1.74 -8.72 1.99
C LYS A 83 -2.40 -7.44 2.49
N GLN A 84 -2.13 -7.03 3.72
CA GLN A 84 -2.68 -5.78 4.26
C GLN A 84 -2.23 -4.57 3.44
N TYR A 85 -0.96 -4.51 3.04
CA TYR A 85 -0.46 -3.45 2.17
C TYR A 85 -1.12 -3.47 0.80
N ALA A 86 -1.28 -4.66 0.20
CA ALA A 86 -1.98 -4.81 -1.08
C ALA A 86 -3.43 -4.29 -1.00
N LEU A 87 -4.17 -4.67 0.05
CA LEU A 87 -5.54 -4.21 0.27
C LEU A 87 -5.61 -2.70 0.49
N LEU A 88 -4.68 -2.13 1.25
CA LEU A 88 -4.58 -0.69 1.45
C LEU A 88 -4.38 0.05 0.13
N MET A 89 -3.54 -0.47 -0.77
CA MET A 89 -3.33 0.15 -2.08
C MET A 89 -4.56 0.05 -2.99
N LEU A 90 -5.28 -1.07 -2.95
CA LEU A 90 -6.45 -1.30 -3.82
C LEU A 90 -7.70 -0.58 -3.33
N ARG A 91 -7.92 -0.54 -2.02
CA ARG A 91 -9.19 -0.08 -1.41
C ARG A 91 -9.06 1.25 -0.70
N GLY A 92 -7.85 1.79 -0.58
CA GLY A 92 -7.58 2.96 0.27
C GLY A 92 -7.65 2.60 1.75
N LYS A 93 -7.58 3.64 2.58
CA LYS A 93 -7.72 3.47 4.02
C LYS A 93 -9.18 3.28 4.39
N LYS A 94 -9.43 2.67 5.55
CA LYS A 94 -10.79 2.55 6.09
C LYS A 94 -11.39 3.95 6.33
N GLU A 95 -10.56 4.88 6.82
CA GLU A 95 -10.96 6.26 7.08
C GLU A 95 -11.45 6.98 5.81
N ASP A 96 -10.85 6.68 4.65
CA ASP A 96 -11.21 7.29 3.36
C ASP A 96 -12.67 7.00 3.00
N SER A 97 -13.24 5.89 3.50
CA SER A 97 -14.62 5.50 3.26
C SER A 97 -15.64 6.44 3.92
N PHE A 98 -15.24 7.13 4.99
CA PHE A 98 -16.11 8.02 5.76
C PHE A 98 -15.99 9.50 5.35
N THR A 99 -15.07 9.83 4.44
CA THR A 99 -14.79 11.22 4.03
C THR A 99 -16.01 11.95 3.48
N LYS A 100 -16.96 11.24 2.86
CA LYS A 100 -18.19 11.81 2.28
C LYS A 100 -19.34 11.94 3.27
N LEU A 101 -19.24 11.30 4.44
CA LEU A 101 -20.34 11.24 5.41
C LEU A 101 -20.73 12.62 5.96
N PRO A 102 -19.80 13.54 6.31
CA PRO A 102 -20.17 14.87 6.78
C PRO A 102 -20.94 15.68 5.73
N ALA A 103 -20.50 15.62 4.46
CA ALA A 103 -21.16 16.32 3.36
C ALA A 103 -22.57 15.76 3.09
N TYR A 104 -22.73 14.43 3.17
CA TYR A 104 -24.03 13.79 3.07
C TYR A 104 -24.99 14.25 4.17
N LEU A 105 -24.54 14.22 5.43
CA LEU A 105 -25.37 14.63 6.58
C LEU A 105 -25.76 16.11 6.49
N HIS A 106 -24.85 16.99 6.06
CA HIS A 106 -25.15 18.40 5.80
C HIS A 106 -26.29 18.57 4.78
N ASN A 107 -26.20 17.86 3.65
CA ASN A 107 -27.23 17.91 2.62
C ASN A 107 -28.56 17.32 3.11
N LEU A 108 -28.53 16.29 3.95
CA LEU A 108 -29.73 15.67 4.50
C LEU A 108 -30.52 16.64 5.37
N VAL A 109 -29.85 17.38 6.27
CA VAL A 109 -30.47 18.42 7.11
C VAL A 109 -31.03 19.56 6.26
N LYS A 110 -30.30 19.96 5.22
CA LYS A 110 -30.73 21.05 4.31
C LYS A 110 -32.04 20.74 3.59
N HIS A 111 -32.24 19.51 3.13
CA HIS A 111 -33.41 19.13 2.34
C HIS A 111 -34.58 18.62 3.19
N ASN A 112 -34.32 18.21 4.44
CA ASN A 112 -35.34 17.70 5.36
C ASN A 112 -35.29 18.48 6.68
N PRO A 113 -35.91 19.67 6.73
CA PRO A 113 -36.00 20.48 7.94
C PRO A 113 -36.57 19.65 9.10
N GLY A 114 -35.88 19.65 10.24
CA GLY A 114 -36.22 18.82 11.42
C GLY A 114 -35.36 17.55 11.58
N THR A 115 -34.55 17.20 10.57
CA THR A 115 -33.56 16.11 10.72
C THR A 115 -32.41 16.56 11.62
N VAL A 116 -32.10 15.78 12.65
CA VAL A 116 -30.95 16.01 13.54
C VAL A 116 -29.85 15.01 13.20
N THR A 117 -28.65 15.50 12.89
CA THR A 117 -27.46 14.67 12.61
C THR A 117 -26.32 15.01 13.56
N GLN A 118 -25.68 14.01 14.16
CA GLN A 118 -24.50 14.18 15.00
C GLN A 118 -23.41 13.19 14.59
N ILE A 119 -22.19 13.68 14.37
CA ILE A 119 -21.01 12.85 14.16
C ILE A 119 -20.22 12.83 15.46
N ARG A 120 -19.93 11.64 15.98
CA ARG A 120 -18.99 11.43 17.07
C ARG A 120 -17.76 10.74 16.49
N THR A 121 -16.61 11.36 16.68
CA THR A 121 -15.30 10.80 16.35
C THR A 121 -14.57 10.54 17.65
N ASP A 122 -14.12 9.31 17.86
CA ASP A 122 -13.19 9.02 18.95
C ASP A 122 -11.85 9.66 18.58
N THR A 123 -11.33 10.53 19.45
CA THR A 123 -10.07 11.26 19.22
C THR A 123 -8.82 10.40 19.48
N ASP A 124 -8.99 9.15 19.88
CA ASP A 124 -7.90 8.26 20.25
C ASP A 124 -7.67 7.18 19.18
N ASN A 125 -6.61 7.36 18.39
CA ASN A 125 -5.97 6.29 17.62
C ASN A 125 -4.48 6.55 17.47
#